data_AF-A0AAD4MK02-F1
#
_entry.id   AF-A0AAD4MK02-F1
#
_cell.length_a   1.000
_cell.length_b   1.000
_cell.length_c   1.000
_cell.angle_alpha   90.00
_cell.angle_beta   90.00
_cell.angle_gamma   90.00
#
_symmetry.space_group_name_H-M   'P 1'
#
loop_
_entity.id
_entity.type
_entity.pdbx_description
1 polymer ?
#
loop_
_entity_poly.entity_id
_entity_poly.type
_entity_poly.pdbx_seq_one_letter_code
_entity_poly.pdbx_strand_id
1 'polypeptide(L)'
;MIGTHSYKFSYFDVRALGEPIRLLFHYVGQPFQDERVDRNEWNEDWSKDRTGNKECEWNQNRKAKTPFGKLPLLEVDGGKVVITQSSAIARFIAEKNGLAGKDDV
;
A
#
# COMPACT_ATOMS: atom_id res chain seq x y z
N MET A 1 -6.29 3.94 21.44
CA MET A 1 -7.14 3.14 20.55
C MET A 1 -7.39 3.94 19.29
N ILE A 2 -7.05 3.41 18.12
CA ILE A 2 -7.25 4.10 16.85
C ILE A 2 -8.74 4.02 16.52
N GLY A 3 -9.49 5.01 17.00
CA GLY A 3 -10.93 5.14 16.76
C GLY A 3 -11.29 6.36 15.92
N THR A 4 -10.32 7.06 15.32
CA THR A 4 -10.54 8.39 14.73
C THR A 4 -10.24 8.49 13.24
N HIS A 5 -9.53 7.53 12.65
CA HIS A 5 -9.09 7.63 11.25
C HIS A 5 -9.51 6.40 10.43
N SER A 6 -9.85 6.64 9.17
CA SER A 6 -10.07 5.58 8.19
C SER A 6 -8.79 5.29 7.42
N TYR A 7 -8.56 4.02 7.08
CA TYR A 7 -7.35 3.57 6.41
C TYR A 7 -7.67 2.77 5.16
N LYS A 8 -6.97 3.07 4.06
CA LYS A 8 -6.92 2.23 2.87
C LYS A 8 -5.48 1.88 2.57
N PHE A 9 -5.18 0.58 2.53
CA PHE A 9 -3.87 0.07 2.20
C PHE A 9 -3.87 -0.50 0.78
N SER A 10 -3.02 0.04 -0.09
CA SER A 10 -2.92 -0.36 -1.50
C SER A 10 -1.59 -1.06 -1.75
N TYR A 11 -1.65 -2.31 -2.21
CA TYR A 11 -0.50 -3.08 -2.66
C TYR A 11 -0.90 -4.12 -3.70
N PHE A 12 0.07 -4.72 -4.39
CA PHE A 12 -0.21 -5.83 -5.28
C PHE A 12 -0.87 -7.02 -4.55
N ASP A 13 -1.58 -7.86 -5.30
CA ASP A 13 -2.11 -9.13 -4.81
C ASP A 13 -1.02 -10.20 -4.62
N VAL A 14 -0.02 -9.85 -3.81
CA VAL A 14 1.04 -10.73 -3.32
C VAL A 14 1.35 -10.33 -1.88
N ARG A 15 2.09 -11.20 -1.17
CA ARG A 15 2.53 -10.93 0.20
C ARG A 15 3.62 -9.85 0.23
N ALA A 16 4.85 -10.21 -0.16
CA ALA A 16 6.01 -9.31 -0.31
C ALA A 16 6.06 -8.15 0.70
N LEU A 17 6.26 -6.91 0.26
CA LEU A 17 6.39 -5.74 1.14
C LEU A 17 5.07 -5.30 1.78
N GLY A 18 3.92 -5.82 1.30
CA GLY A 18 2.61 -5.46 1.84
C GLY A 18 2.16 -6.33 3.00
N GLU A 19 2.62 -7.57 3.08
CA GLU A 19 2.17 -8.51 4.11
C GLU A 19 2.50 -8.08 5.54
N PRO A 20 3.70 -7.57 5.85
CA PRO A 20 3.99 -7.07 7.20
C PRO A 20 3.00 -5.97 7.64
N ILE A 21 2.52 -5.16 6.70
CA ILE A 21 1.58 -4.07 6.98
C ILE A 21 0.17 -4.62 7.22
N ARG A 22 -0.29 -5.58 6.41
CA ARG A 22 -1.56 -6.29 6.64
C ARG A 22 -1.56 -6.96 8.01
N LEU A 23 -0.49 -7.67 8.35
CA LEU A 23 -0.34 -8.32 9.65
C LEU A 23 -0.38 -7.32 10.81
N LEU A 24 0.29 -6.17 10.68
CA LEU A 24 0.23 -5.12 11.70
C LEU A 24 -1.18 -4.59 11.91
N PHE A 25 -1.93 -4.30 10.85
CA PHE A 25 -3.33 -3.86 10.97
C PHE A 25 -4.21 -4.90 11.68
N HIS A 26 -4.09 -6.16 11.30
CA HIS A 26 -4.84 -7.25 11.95
C HIS A 26 -4.42 -7.44 13.42
N TYR A 27 -3.12 -7.38 13.72
CA TYR A 27 -2.60 -7.54 15.07
C TYR A 27 -3.11 -6.46 16.03
N VAL A 28 -3.15 -5.20 15.59
CA VAL A 28 -3.67 -4.09 16.41
C VAL A 28 -5.20 -3.98 16.39
N GLY A 29 -5.89 -4.87 15.68
CA GLY A 29 -7.34 -4.88 15.55
C GLY A 29 -7.91 -3.64 14.84
N GLN A 30 -7.12 -2.98 14.00
CA GLN A 30 -7.54 -1.77 13.28
C GLN A 30 -8.21 -2.14 11.95
N PRO A 31 -9.49 -1.80 11.74
CA PRO A 31 -10.13 -1.97 10.44
C PRO A 31 -9.46 -1.10 9.38
N PHE A 32 -9.28 -1.66 8.19
CA PHE A 32 -8.74 -0.99 7.02
C PHE A 32 -9.30 -1.63 5.74
N GLN A 33 -9.30 -0.87 4.64
CA GLN A 33 -9.59 -1.39 3.32
C GLN A 33 -8.30 -1.97 2.71
N ASP A 34 -8.25 -3.28 2.46
CA ASP A 34 -7.15 -3.97 1.73
C ASP A 34 -7.42 -3.88 0.22
N GLU A 35 -6.85 -2.87 -0.42
CA GLU A 35 -6.94 -2.67 -1.86
C GLU A 35 -5.82 -3.44 -2.57
N ARG A 36 -6.22 -4.48 -3.29
CA ARG A 36 -5.31 -5.34 -4.05
C ARG A 36 -5.24 -4.85 -5.49
N VAL A 37 -4.10 -4.25 -5.84
CA VAL A 37 -3.85 -3.69 -7.16
C VAL A 37 -3.44 -4.80 -8.11
N ASP A 38 -4.19 -4.96 -9.20
CA ASP A 38 -3.80 -5.88 -10.28
C ASP A 38 -2.53 -5.33 -10.97
N ARG A 39 -1.57 -6.21 -11.25
CA ARG A 39 -0.29 -5.80 -11.85
C ARG A 39 -0.46 -5.28 -13.28
N ASN A 40 -1.48 -5.73 -14.01
CA ASN A 40 -1.79 -5.28 -15.35
C ASN A 40 -2.34 -3.85 -15.34
N GLU A 41 -3.09 -3.47 -14.30
CA GLU A 41 -3.61 -2.09 -14.09
C GLU A 41 -2.55 -1.08 -13.62
N TRP A 42 -1.35 -1.55 -13.29
CA TRP A 42 -0.28 -0.70 -12.74
C TRP A 42 0.72 -0.21 -13.79
N ASN A 43 0.83 -0.88 -14.93
CA ASN A 43 1.96 -0.67 -15.84
C ASN A 43 1.59 0.08 -17.12
N GLU A 44 2.00 1.34 -17.23
CA GLU A 44 1.99 2.10 -18.50
C GLU A 44 2.81 1.43 -19.63
N ASP A 45 3.83 0.61 -19.30
CA ASP A 45 4.84 0.13 -20.24
C ASP A 45 4.86 -1.40 -20.46
N TRP A 46 4.09 -2.17 -19.67
CA TRP A 46 4.02 -3.64 -19.83
C TRP A 46 3.05 -4.04 -20.95
N SER A 47 3.00 -3.27 -22.04
CA SER A 47 2.34 -3.66 -23.30
C SER A 47 3.04 -4.85 -23.99
N LYS A 48 3.83 -5.63 -23.27
CA LYS A 48 4.21 -6.97 -23.66
C LYS A 48 3.76 -7.83 -22.51
N ASP A 49 2.63 -8.50 -22.66
CA ASP A 49 2.40 -9.73 -21.91
C ASP A 49 3.66 -10.64 -22.00
N ARG A 50 3.72 -11.73 -21.23
CA ARG A 50 4.84 -12.70 -21.35
C ARG A 50 4.91 -13.35 -22.75
N THR A 51 3.99 -13.02 -23.65
CA THR A 51 3.76 -13.53 -25.01
C THR A 51 4.04 -12.50 -26.12
N GLY A 52 4.43 -11.26 -25.81
CA GLY A 52 4.67 -10.17 -26.76
C GLY A 52 3.45 -9.41 -27.30
N ASN A 53 2.22 -9.67 -26.87
CA ASN A 53 1.02 -8.97 -27.36
C ASN A 53 0.77 -7.65 -26.63
N LYS A 54 0.42 -6.65 -27.44
CA LYS A 54 0.39 -5.22 -27.13
C LYS A 54 -1.02 -4.66 -26.95
N GLU A 55 -1.90 -5.45 -26.35
CA GLU A 55 -3.28 -5.03 -26.09
C GLU A 55 -3.51 -4.93 -24.58
N CYS A 56 -3.22 -3.75 -24.04
CA CYS A 56 -3.74 -3.32 -22.74
C CYS A 56 -4.41 -1.96 -22.98
N GLU A 57 -5.62 -1.99 -23.52
CA GLU A 57 -6.38 -0.81 -23.96
C GLU A 57 -6.95 0.03 -22.79
N TRP A 58 -6.64 -0.33 -21.53
CA TRP A 58 -7.25 0.29 -20.34
C TRP A 58 -6.29 0.60 -19.20
N ASN A 59 -5.02 0.95 -19.46
CA ASN A 59 -4.13 1.37 -18.37
C ASN A 59 -4.49 2.77 -17.87
N GLN A 60 -5.50 2.82 -17.00
CA GLN A 60 -5.81 3.97 -16.18
C GLN A 60 -4.51 4.37 -15.47
N ASN A 61 -4.06 5.61 -15.69
CA ASN A 61 -2.77 6.16 -15.32
C ASN A 61 -2.52 6.23 -13.79
N ARG A 62 -2.61 5.09 -13.11
CA ARG A 62 -2.60 4.93 -11.66
C ARG A 62 -1.18 5.08 -11.12
N LYS A 63 -0.20 4.60 -11.89
CA LYS A 63 1.22 4.73 -11.56
C LYS A 63 1.68 6.18 -11.56
N ALA A 64 1.39 6.99 -12.59
CA ALA A 64 1.77 8.40 -12.57
C ALA A 64 1.04 9.20 -11.47
N LYS A 65 -0.18 8.81 -11.10
CA LYS A 65 -0.94 9.42 -9.99
C LYS A 65 -0.43 8.99 -8.61
N THR A 66 0.31 7.88 -8.52
CA THR A 66 0.83 7.41 -7.24
C THR A 66 2.14 8.13 -6.91
N PRO A 67 2.31 8.68 -5.70
CA PRO A 67 3.57 9.30 -5.31
C PRO A 67 4.77 8.37 -5.56
N PHE A 68 5.78 8.91 -6.25
CA PHE A 68 6.98 8.18 -6.66
C PHE A 68 6.77 6.98 -7.61
N GLY A 69 5.54 6.76 -8.11
CA GLY A 69 5.22 5.64 -8.99
C GLY A 69 5.46 4.26 -8.37
N LYS A 70 5.32 4.14 -7.03
CA LYS A 70 5.63 2.92 -6.27
C LYS A 70 4.55 2.58 -5.25
N LEU A 71 4.38 1.28 -5.01
CA LEU A 71 3.62 0.70 -3.90
C LEU A 71 4.59 0.02 -2.92
N PRO A 72 4.24 -0.16 -1.63
CA PRO A 72 2.92 0.07 -1.02
C PRO A 72 2.61 1.52 -0.66
N LEU A 73 1.32 1.77 -0.46
CA LEU A 73 0.75 3.07 -0.09
C LEU A 73 -0.34 2.90 0.98
N LEU A 74 -0.34 3.81 1.95
CA LEU A 74 -1.37 3.91 2.98
C LEU A 74 -2.04 5.29 2.86
N GLU A 75 -3.34 5.30 2.57
CA GLU A 75 -4.18 6.49 2.66
C GLU A 75 -4.83 6.58 4.04
N VAL A 76 -4.80 7.77 4.62
CA VAL A 76 -5.48 8.11 5.87
C VAL A 76 -6.58 9.12 5.57
N ASP A 77 -7.78 8.88 6.11
CA ASP A 77 -8.96 9.75 5.98
C ASP A 77 -9.34 10.08 4.53
N GLY A 78 -9.41 9.05 3.68
CA GLY A 78 -9.73 9.22 2.26
C GLY A 78 -8.64 9.93 1.46
N GLY A 79 -7.37 9.78 1.87
CA GLY A 79 -6.22 10.31 1.15
C GLY A 79 -5.79 11.72 1.54
N LYS A 80 -6.32 12.30 2.63
CA LYS A 80 -5.83 13.57 3.20
C LYS A 80 -4.35 13.49 3.55
N VAL A 81 -3.92 12.32 4.02
CA VAL A 81 -2.51 11.97 4.21
C VAL A 81 -2.24 10.68 3.44
N VAL A 82 -1.12 10.66 2.73
CA VAL A 82 -0.66 9.51 1.96
C VAL A 82 0.75 9.17 2.42
N ILE A 83 0.93 7.98 2.97
CA ILE A 83 2.22 7.46 3.41
C ILE A 83 2.69 6.40 2.39
N THR A 84 3.92 6.54 1.92
CA THR A 84 4.56 5.57 1.01
C THR A 84 5.77 4.94 1.69
N GLN A 85 6.36 3.92 1.04
CA GLN A 85 7.43 3.06 1.59
C GLN A 85 6.95 2.14 2.71
N SER A 86 7.21 0.85 2.57
CA SER A 86 6.69 -0.17 3.49
C SER A 86 7.16 0.03 4.94
N SER A 87 8.43 0.39 5.14
CA SER A 87 9.01 0.60 6.47
C SER A 87 8.50 1.87 7.16
N ALA A 88 8.16 2.92 6.40
CA ALA A 88 7.55 4.12 6.96
C ALA A 88 6.11 3.86 7.41
N ILE A 89 5.34 3.14 6.57
CA ILE A 89 3.98 2.70 6.92
C ILE A 89 4.00 1.81 8.17
N ALA A 90 4.90 0.82 8.23
CA ALA A 90 5.01 -0.08 9.37
C ALA A 90 5.36 0.68 10.66
N ARG A 91 6.33 1.61 10.62
CA ARG A 91 6.68 2.45 11.77
C ARG A 91 5.54 3.33 12.23
N PHE A 92 4.83 3.96 11.31
CA PHE A 92 3.65 4.76 11.63
C PHE A 92 2.60 3.94 12.41
N ILE A 93 2.28 2.74 11.94
CA ILE A 93 1.33 1.85 12.63
C ILE A 93 1.89 1.42 13.99
N ALA A 94 3.17 1.08 14.07
CA ALA A 94 3.80 0.63 15.30
C ALA A 94 3.83 1.73 16.38
N GLU A 95 4.27 2.95 16.03
CA GLU A 95 4.34 4.09 16.95
C GLU A 95 2.96 4.46 17.50
N LYS A 96 1.93 4.51 16.65
CA LYS A 96 0.55 4.82 17.07
C LYS A 96 -0.05 3.80 18.04
N ASN A 97 0.51 2.59 18.09
CA ASN A 97 0.02 1.50 18.93
C ASN A 97 1.03 1.06 20.00
N GLY A 98 2.10 1.81 20.23
CA GLY A 98 3.10 1.49 21.26
C GLY A 98 3.88 0.19 20.99
N LEU A 99 4.04 -0.17 19.70
CA LEU A 99 4.80 -1.35 19.26
C LEU A 99 6.21 -1.01 18.76
N ALA A 100 6.55 0.28 18.71
CA ALA A 100 7.90 0.71 18.37
C ALA A 100 8.89 0.41 19.52
N GLY A 101 10.17 0.30 19.18
CA GLY A 101 11.24 0.22 20.18
C GLY A 101 11.20 1.41 21.14
N LYS A 102 11.62 1.21 22.39
CA LYS A 102 11.65 2.26 23.42
C LYS A 102 12.90 3.14 23.31
N ASP A 103 13.92 2.61 22.66
CA ASP A 103 15.28 3.11 22.52
C ASP A 103 15.87 2.61 21.19
N ASP A 104 17.09 3.06 20.90
CA ASP A 104 17.79 2.78 19.64
C ASP A 104 18.50 1.41 19.62
N VAL A 105 18.53 0.69 20.76
CA VAL A 105 19.34 -0.53 20.97
C VAL A 105 18.55 -1.65 21.64
#